data_AF-A0AAW9IH87-F1
#
_entry.id   AF-A0AAW9IH87-F1
#
_cell.length_a   1.000
_cell.length_b   1.000
_cell.length_c   1.000
_cell.angle_alpha   90.00
_cell.angle_beta   90.00
_cell.angle_gamma   90.00
#
_symmetry.space_group_name_H-M   'P 1'
#
loop_
_entity.id
_entity.type
_entity.pdbx_description
1 polymer ?
#
loop_
_entity_poly.entity_id
_entity_poly.type
_entity_poly.pdbx_seq_one_letter_code
_entity_poly.pdbx_strand_id
1 'polypeptide(L)' 'MMLRSVEEVAQDLKVSKTAIYNKLKLKEYKSLVLKKHGKAMIDDELFNL' A
#
# COMPACT_ATOMS: atom_id res chain seq x y z
N MET A 1 1.42 -2.35 13.83
CA MET A 1 0.76 -2.85 12.61
C MET A 1 -0.60 -2.20 12.46
N MET A 2 -0.64 -1.02 11.83
CA MET A 2 -1.87 -0.47 11.27
C MET A 2 -1.93 -0.89 9.80
N LEU A 3 -3.11 -1.30 9.35
CA LEU A 3 -3.35 -1.66 7.95
C LEU A 3 -4.26 -0.61 7.34
N ARG A 4 -3.72 0.15 6.39
CA ARG A 4 -4.49 1.14 5.61
C ARG A 4 -4.83 0.59 4.24
N SER A 5 -5.95 1.02 3.68
CA SER A 5 -6.29 0.69 2.29
C SER A 5 -5.46 1.53 1.32
N VAL A 6 -5.41 1.09 0.05
CA VAL A 6 -4.78 1.86 -1.03
C VAL A 6 -5.40 3.25 -1.18
N GLU A 7 -6.71 3.39 -0.94
CA GLU A 7 -7.42 4.67 -0.93
C GLU A 7 -6.88 5.64 0.12
N GLU A 8 -6.82 5.21 1.37
CA GLU A 8 -6.40 6.03 2.51
C GLU A 8 -4.97 6.51 2.30
N VAL A 9 -4.10 5.59 1.90
CA VAL A 9 -2.71 5.88 1.59
C VAL A 9 -2.54 6.85 0.41
N ALA A 10 -3.30 6.66 -0.67
CA ALA A 10 -3.24 7.55 -1.82
C ALA A 10 -3.65 8.98 -1.44
N GLN A 11 -4.67 9.11 -0.58
CA GLN A 11 -5.15 10.38 -0.08
C GLN A 11 -4.14 11.08 0.82
N ASP A 12 -3.54 10.36 1.78
CA ASP A 12 -2.54 10.90 2.71
C ASP A 12 -1.29 11.39 1.97
N LEU A 13 -0.81 10.63 0.99
CA LEU A 13 0.37 10.99 0.20
C LEU A 13 0.07 11.97 -0.94
N LYS A 14 -1.21 12.32 -1.16
CA LYS A 14 -1.67 13.16 -2.28
C LYS A 14 -1.20 12.64 -3.65
N VAL A 15 -1.25 11.32 -3.84
CA VAL A 15 -0.90 10.65 -5.11
C VAL A 15 -2.10 9.88 -5.65
N SER A 16 -2.02 9.46 -6.91
CA SER A 16 -3.07 8.60 -7.47
C SER A 16 -3.00 7.17 -6.90
N LYS A 17 -4.15 6.50 -6.79
CA LYS A 17 -4.20 5.07 -6.43
C LYS A 17 -3.30 4.23 -7.34
N THR A 18 -3.23 4.59 -8.62
CA THR A 18 -2.38 3.92 -9.61
C THR A 18 -0.90 4.01 -9.26
N ALA A 19 -0.43 5.14 -8.74
CA ALA A 19 0.95 5.29 -8.29
C ALA A 19 1.26 4.32 -7.14
N ILE A 20 0.33 4.18 -6.18
CA ILE A 20 0.43 3.20 -5.10
C ILE A 20 0.46 1.78 -5.67
N TYR A 21 -0.50 1.39 -6.50
CA TYR A 21 -0.53 0.06 -7.11
C TYR A 21 0.74 -0.28 -7.91
N ASN A 22 1.31 0.70 -8.61
CA ASN A 22 2.56 0.49 -9.33
C ASN A 22 3.74 0.29 -8.39
N LYS A 23 3.80 1.04 -7.29
CA LYS A 23 4.83 0.86 -6.27
C LYS A 23 4.72 -0.51 -5.60
N LEU A 24 3.51 -0.96 -5.30
CA LEU A 24 3.22 -2.30 -4.76
C LEU A 24 3.60 -3.46 -5.71
N LYS A 25 3.78 -3.20 -7.02
CA LYS A 25 4.27 -4.22 -7.96
C LYS A 25 5.78 -4.44 -7.89
N LEU A 26 6.54 -3.52 -7.29
CA LEU A 26 7.99 -3.66 -7.17
C LEU A 26 8.31 -4.81 -6.21
N LYS A 27 9.36 -5.58 -6.53
CA LYS A 27 9.73 -6.80 -5.80
C LYS A 27 9.98 -6.55 -4.31
N GLU A 28 10.54 -5.40 -3.97
CA GLU A 28 10.86 -4.99 -2.60
C GLU A 28 9.61 -4.77 -1.72
N TYR A 29 8.47 -4.38 -2.32
CA TYR A 29 7.22 -4.12 -1.60
C TYR A 29 6.23 -5.29 -1.67
N LYS A 30 6.51 -6.30 -2.51
CA LYS A 30 5.58 -7.41 -2.78
C LYS A 30 5.30 -8.28 -1.55
N SER A 31 6.28 -8.45 -0.66
CA SER A 31 6.12 -9.18 0.62
C SER A 31 5.37 -8.39 1.69
N LEU A 32 5.23 -7.08 1.49
CA LEU A 32 4.65 -6.13 2.45
C LEU A 32 3.20 -5.77 2.11
N VAL A 33 2.66 -6.32 1.02
CA VAL A 33 1.25 -6.17 0.65
C VAL A 33 0.44 -7.33 1.23
N LEU A 34 -0.43 -7.03 2.19
CA LEU A 34 -1.36 -8.01 2.72
C LEU A 34 -2.66 -7.99 1.91
N LYS A 35 -3.12 -9.15 1.47
CA LYS A 35 -4.45 -9.29 0.88
C LYS A 35 -5.44 -9.69 1.97
N LYS A 36 -6.44 -8.84 2.24
CA LYS A 36 -7.53 -9.13 3.19
C LYS A 36 -8.87 -8.98 2.48
N HIS A 37 -9.68 -10.04 2.49
CA HIS A 37 -10.99 -10.09 1.79
C HIS A 37 -10.94 -9.62 0.31
N GLY A 38 -9.89 -10.00 -0.42
CA GLY A 38 -9.71 -9.63 -1.82
C GLY A 38 -9.22 -8.19 -2.06
N LYS A 39 -9.05 -7.38 -1.01
CA LYS A 39 -8.50 -6.03 -1.09
C LYS A 39 -7.03 -6.02 -0.70
N ALA A 40 -6.24 -5.20 -1.39
CA ALA A 40 -4.85 -4.93 -1.01
C ALA A 40 -4.84 -3.94 0.16
N MET A 41 -4.19 -4.35 1.25
CA MET A 41 -3.94 -3.55 2.43
C MET A 41 -2.43 -3.27 2.49
N ILE A 42 -2.11 -2.05 2.92
CA ILE A 42 -0.74 -1.57 3.07
C ILE A 42 -0.45 -1.51 4.56
N ASP A 43 0.63 -2.19 4.96
CA ASP A 43 1.18 -2.02 6.31
C ASP A 43 1.90 -0.68 6.39
N ASP A 44 1.71 0.07 7.48
CA ASP A 44 2.39 1.34 7.71
C ASP A 44 3.90 1.22 7.75
N GLU A 45 4.44 0.04 8.05
CA GLU A 45 5.87 -0.24 7.93
C GLU A 45 6.39 -0.03 6.49
N LEU A 46 5.52 -0.05 5.47
CA LEU A 46 5.85 0.29 4.09
C LEU A 46 6.27 1.77 3.91
N PHE A 47 5.92 2.65 4.85
CA PHE A 47 6.21 4.10 4.79
C PHE A 47 7.37 4.55 5.66
N ASN A 48 7.90 3.69 6.53
CA ASN A 48 9.03 4.00 7.41
C ASN A 48 10.41 3.67 6.79
N LEU A 49 10.48 3.52 5.46
CA LEU A 49 11.71 3.33 4.69
C LEU A 49 12.20 4.65 4.08
#